data_AF-A0A831KQC0-F1
#
_entry.id   AF-A0A831KQC0-F1
#
_cell.length_a   1.000
_cell.length_b   1.000
_cell.length_c   1.000
_cell.angle_alpha   90.00
_cell.angle_beta   90.00
_cell.angle_gamma   90.00
#
_symmetry.space_group_name_H-M   'P 1'
#
loop_
_entity.id
_entity.type
_entity.pdbx_description
1 polymer ?
#
loop_
_entity_poly.entity_id
_entity_poly.type
_entity_poly.pdbx_seq_one_letter_code
_entity_poly.pdbx_strand_id
1 'polypeptide(L)'
;MIKIEVPEYGIFVSAGKVRGVKVGRSGEEVQRVLKDVLDKMSYDLKTLKDNPTIRAFRDFYWKIGIDPTKQRPSSEALVRRALRGKFPLINNVVDAGNIASLETLIPIGLYDLDEIRGELEMRIARRDVFHPIGGGEEILEGQIVLADEEKVLHVYPYRDSRETMIKQETKNVLVVSCG
;
A
#
# COMPACT_ATOMS: atom_id res chain seq x y z
N MET A 1 -16.52 -5.28 6.82
CA MET A 1 -16.46 -3.85 6.46
C MET A 1 -15.36 -3.26 7.31
N ILE A 2 -14.52 -2.35 6.79
CA ILE A 2 -13.47 -1.73 7.61
C ILE A 2 -14.12 -0.58 8.39
N LYS A 3 -14.04 -0.61 9.72
CA LYS A 3 -14.55 0.46 10.59
C LYS A 3 -13.62 1.66 10.51
N ILE A 4 -14.14 2.87 10.31
CA ILE A 4 -13.34 4.10 10.25
C ILE A 4 -13.61 4.91 11.52
N GLU A 5 -12.62 4.97 12.41
CA GLU A 5 -12.66 5.73 13.68
C GLU A 5 -11.96 7.09 13.59
N VAL A 6 -11.58 7.51 12.39
CA VAL A 6 -10.87 8.77 12.11
C VAL A 6 -11.55 9.60 10.99
N PRO A 7 -12.89 9.80 11.04
CA PRO A 7 -13.64 10.43 9.96
C PRO A 7 -13.25 11.90 9.70
N GLU A 8 -12.69 12.60 10.68
CA GLU A 8 -12.24 14.00 10.59
C GLU A 8 -11.12 14.19 9.54
N TYR A 9 -10.36 13.13 9.26
CA TYR A 9 -9.33 13.16 8.23
C TYR A 9 -9.92 12.97 6.83
N GLY A 10 -11.23 12.70 6.70
CA GLY A 10 -11.92 12.57 5.42
C GLY A 10 -11.46 11.36 4.62
N ILE A 11 -11.07 10.29 5.32
CA ILE A 11 -10.46 9.11 4.72
C ILE A 11 -11.54 8.22 4.10
N PHE A 12 -11.34 7.85 2.84
CA PHE A 12 -12.13 6.84 2.17
C PHE A 12 -11.34 5.54 2.02
N VAL A 13 -11.98 4.42 2.35
CA VAL A 13 -11.38 3.08 2.26
C VAL A 13 -12.17 2.24 1.29
N SER A 14 -11.47 1.64 0.33
CA SER A 14 -11.99 0.60 -0.55
C SER A 14 -11.25 -0.69 -0.27
N ALA A 15 -11.98 -1.80 -0.17
CA ALA A 15 -11.39 -3.11 0.09
C ALA A 15 -11.99 -4.19 -0.80
N GLY A 16 -11.13 -5.06 -1.31
CA GLY A 16 -11.47 -6.24 -2.09
C GLY A 16 -10.84 -7.49 -1.51
N LYS A 17 -11.38 -8.66 -1.86
CA LYS A 17 -10.80 -9.96 -1.47
C LYS A 17 -10.53 -10.79 -2.71
N VAL A 18 -9.32 -11.33 -2.80
CA VAL A 18 -8.93 -12.32 -3.81
C VAL A 18 -8.65 -13.62 -3.10
N ARG A 19 -9.20 -14.73 -3.58
CA ARG A 19 -9.09 -16.05 -2.92
C ARG A 19 -8.47 -17.07 -3.85
N GLY A 20 -7.80 -18.06 -3.26
CA GLY A 20 -7.18 -19.16 -4.00
C GLY A 20 -5.96 -18.73 -4.82
N VAL A 21 -5.23 -17.68 -4.40
CA VAL A 21 -4.00 -17.29 -5.07
C VAL A 21 -2.91 -18.34 -4.86
N LYS A 22 -1.97 -18.42 -5.80
CA LYS A 22 -0.73 -19.19 -5.66
C LYS A 22 0.44 -18.22 -5.73
N VAL A 23 1.04 -17.94 -4.59
CA VAL A 23 2.20 -17.05 -4.52
C VAL A 23 3.43 -17.77 -5.07
N GLY A 24 4.15 -17.08 -5.94
CA GLY A 24 5.34 -17.59 -6.59
C GLY A 24 6.17 -16.46 -7.19
N ARG A 25 7.28 -16.84 -7.83
CA ARG A 25 8.11 -15.87 -8.55
C ARG A 25 7.30 -15.20 -9.67
N SER A 26 7.60 -13.94 -9.91
CA SER A 26 6.97 -13.16 -10.98
C SER A 26 7.39 -13.71 -12.34
N GLY A 27 6.46 -14.41 -12.99
CA GLY A 27 6.66 -15.04 -14.29
C GLY A 27 6.48 -14.07 -15.46
N GLU A 28 6.45 -14.63 -16.67
CA GLU A 28 6.33 -13.88 -17.92
C GLU A 28 5.05 -13.04 -18.01
N GLU A 29 3.95 -13.53 -17.44
CA GLU A 29 2.67 -12.81 -17.44
C GLU A 29 2.76 -11.48 -16.68
N VAL A 30 3.32 -11.49 -15.46
CA VAL A 30 3.51 -10.27 -14.65
C VAL A 30 4.42 -9.29 -15.38
N GLN A 31 5.49 -9.77 -16.01
CA GLN A 31 6.40 -8.94 -16.79
C GLN A 31 5.74 -8.33 -18.02
N ARG A 32 4.87 -9.10 -18.70
CA ARG A 32 4.09 -8.62 -19.85
C ARG A 32 3.14 -7.52 -19.43
N VAL A 33 2.35 -7.73 -18.37
CA VAL A 33 1.42 -6.73 -17.85
C VAL A 33 2.16 -5.48 -17.39
N LEU A 34 3.30 -5.63 -16.68
CA LEU A 34 4.15 -4.50 -16.30
C LEU A 34 4.60 -3.72 -17.54
N LYS A 35 5.09 -4.40 -18.57
CA LYS A 35 5.52 -3.76 -19.82
C LYS A 35 4.36 -3.01 -20.48
N ASP A 36 3.18 -3.62 -20.57
CA ASP A 36 2.01 -2.99 -21.18
C ASP A 36 1.57 -1.73 -20.42
N VAL A 37 1.67 -1.74 -19.08
CA VAL A 37 1.40 -0.55 -18.26
C VAL A 37 2.47 0.51 -18.48
N LEU A 38 3.76 0.14 -18.47
CA LEU A 38 4.88 1.07 -18.70
C LEU A 38 4.83 1.72 -20.08
N ASP A 39 4.47 0.97 -21.13
CA ASP A 39 4.36 1.47 -22.51
C ASP A 39 3.23 2.50 -22.66
N LYS A 40 2.17 2.40 -21.83
CA LYS A 40 1.06 3.37 -21.78
C LYS A 40 1.34 4.56 -20.88
N MET A 41 2.33 4.46 -19.99
CA MET A 41 2.67 5.54 -19.06
C MET A 41 3.41 6.67 -19.78
N SER A 42 2.78 7.85 -19.82
CA SER A 42 3.39 9.08 -20.31
C SER A 42 3.60 10.07 -19.17
N TYR A 43 4.54 9.78 -18.27
CA TYR A 43 4.89 10.66 -17.15
C TYR A 43 6.33 11.15 -17.23
N ASP A 44 6.54 12.44 -16.94
CA ASP A 44 7.87 13.02 -16.74
C ASP A 44 8.17 13.18 -15.24
N LEU A 45 9.38 12.84 -14.82
CA LEU A 45 9.78 12.86 -13.41
C LEU A 45 9.69 14.25 -12.75
N LYS A 46 9.82 15.32 -13.54
CA LYS A 46 9.78 16.72 -13.08
C LYS A 46 8.35 17.20 -12.88
N THR A 47 7.43 16.78 -13.76
CA THR A 47 6.01 17.20 -13.72
C THR A 47 5.10 16.20 -13.02
N LEU A 48 5.58 15.00 -12.65
CA LEU A 48 4.77 13.97 -11.99
C LEU A 48 4.02 14.47 -10.74
N LYS A 49 4.65 15.36 -9.98
CA LYS A 49 4.05 15.96 -8.77
C LYS A 49 2.80 16.80 -9.09
N ASP A 50 2.64 17.25 -10.34
CA ASP A 50 1.54 18.10 -10.79
C ASP A 50 0.39 17.26 -11.39
N ASN A 51 0.56 15.95 -11.52
CA ASN A 51 -0.54 15.04 -11.86
C ASN A 51 -1.65 15.15 -10.78
N PRO A 52 -2.94 15.29 -11.16
CA PRO A 52 -4.03 15.50 -10.21
C PRO A 52 -4.15 14.42 -9.12
N THR A 53 -3.99 13.14 -9.47
CA THR A 53 -4.07 12.03 -8.51
C THR A 53 -2.90 12.06 -7.54
N ILE A 54 -1.68 12.26 -8.05
CA ILE A 54 -0.48 12.41 -7.19
C ILE A 54 -0.63 13.63 -6.28
N ARG A 55 -1.11 14.75 -6.81
CA ARG A 55 -1.35 15.97 -6.04
C ARG A 55 -2.34 15.73 -4.90
N ALA A 56 -3.47 15.09 -5.18
CA ALA A 56 -4.48 14.76 -4.17
C ALA A 56 -3.88 13.95 -3.01
N PHE A 57 -3.09 12.92 -3.29
CA PHE A 57 -2.42 12.16 -2.24
C PHE A 57 -1.37 12.97 -1.48
N ARG A 58 -0.63 13.86 -2.14
CA ARG A 58 0.32 14.75 -1.46
C ARG A 58 -0.38 15.72 -0.52
N ASP A 59 -1.53 16.25 -0.93
CA ASP A 59 -2.32 17.17 -0.12
C ASP A 59 -2.98 16.44 1.07
N PHE A 60 -3.40 15.19 0.85
CA PHE A 60 -3.84 14.30 1.91
C PHE A 60 -2.72 14.05 2.95
N TYR A 61 -1.50 13.76 2.51
CA TYR A 61 -0.34 13.60 3.40
C TYR A 61 -0.12 14.84 4.27
N TRP A 62 -0.19 16.04 3.68
CA TRP A 62 -0.09 17.29 4.44
C TRP A 62 -1.20 17.42 5.50
N LYS A 63 -2.43 17.05 5.16
CA LYS A 63 -3.58 17.10 6.08
C LYS A 63 -3.37 16.22 7.31
N ILE A 64 -2.70 15.08 7.17
CA ILE A 64 -2.37 14.17 8.27
C ILE A 64 -1.00 14.45 8.91
N GLY A 65 -0.35 15.58 8.57
CA GLY A 65 0.90 16.01 9.18
C GLY A 65 2.17 15.33 8.63
N ILE A 66 2.08 14.64 7.50
CA ILE A 66 3.23 14.00 6.85
C ILE A 66 3.73 14.88 5.70
N ASP A 67 5.04 15.14 5.66
CA ASP A 67 5.66 15.86 4.55
C ASP A 67 5.88 14.92 3.33
N PRO A 68 5.11 15.05 2.24
CA PRO A 68 5.21 14.21 1.04
C PRO A 68 6.49 14.43 0.22
N THR A 69 7.35 15.39 0.60
CA THR A 69 8.70 15.52 0.02
C THR A 69 9.72 14.61 0.72
N LYS A 70 9.50 14.34 2.01
CA LYS A 70 10.31 13.43 2.84
C LYS A 70 9.80 12.00 2.76
N GLN A 71 8.50 11.81 2.94
CA GLN A 71 7.82 10.51 2.87
C GLN A 71 6.79 10.54 1.75
N ARG A 72 7.15 10.01 0.58
CA ARG A 72 6.25 10.03 -0.60
C ARG A 72 5.10 9.01 -0.46
N PRO A 73 3.95 9.27 -1.10
CA PRO A 73 2.98 8.24 -1.44
C PRO A 73 3.63 7.04 -2.12
N SER A 74 3.22 5.83 -1.74
CA SER A 74 3.81 4.59 -2.27
C SER A 74 3.63 4.48 -3.79
N SER A 75 2.48 4.91 -4.32
CA SER A 75 2.22 5.00 -5.76
C SER A 75 3.17 5.99 -6.46
N GLU A 76 3.38 7.19 -5.91
CA GLU A 76 4.36 8.15 -6.45
C GLU A 76 5.78 7.54 -6.45
N ALA A 77 6.15 6.87 -5.35
CA ALA A 77 7.45 6.21 -5.24
C ALA A 77 7.62 5.05 -6.23
N LEU A 78 6.55 4.31 -6.54
CA LEU A 78 6.53 3.26 -7.56
C LEU A 78 6.72 3.85 -8.96
N VAL A 79 5.95 4.88 -9.33
CA VAL A 79 6.08 5.55 -10.64
C VAL A 79 7.50 6.07 -10.85
N ARG A 80 8.09 6.72 -9.85
CA ARG A 80 9.47 7.22 -9.95
C ARG A 80 10.50 6.10 -10.12
N ARG A 81 10.29 4.93 -9.49
CA ARG A 81 11.14 3.75 -9.65
C ARG A 81 10.99 3.15 -11.04
N ALA A 82 9.76 3.00 -11.52
CA ALA A 82 9.44 2.54 -12.88
C ALA A 82 10.11 3.41 -13.95
N LEU A 83 9.97 4.73 -13.89
CA LEU A 83 10.58 5.68 -14.83
C LEU A 83 12.12 5.65 -14.82
N ARG A 84 12.74 5.06 -13.79
CA ARG A 84 14.19 4.87 -13.68
C ARG A 84 14.64 3.46 -14.06
N GLY A 85 13.73 2.61 -14.55
CA GLY A 85 14.00 1.20 -14.85
C GLY A 85 14.29 0.35 -13.60
N LYS A 86 13.80 0.77 -12.42
CA LYS A 86 14.06 0.13 -11.11
C LYS A 86 12.77 -0.33 -10.43
N PHE A 87 11.77 -0.75 -11.20
CA PHE A 87 10.55 -1.31 -10.63
C PHE A 87 10.88 -2.57 -9.81
N PRO A 88 10.39 -2.70 -8.56
CA PRO A 88 10.68 -3.86 -7.73
C PRO A 88 9.94 -5.10 -8.26
N LEU A 89 10.61 -6.25 -8.27
CA LEU A 89 9.95 -7.54 -8.44
C LEU A 89 10.14 -8.35 -7.16
N ILE A 90 9.04 -8.76 -6.54
CA ILE A 90 9.01 -9.43 -5.23
C ILE A 90 8.42 -10.82 -5.40
N ASN A 91 7.13 -10.89 -5.71
CA ASN A 91 6.39 -12.11 -6.05
C ASN A 91 5.17 -11.72 -6.89
N ASN A 92 4.58 -12.70 -7.59
CA ASN A 92 3.51 -12.45 -8.55
C ASN A 92 2.30 -11.69 -7.97
N VAL A 93 1.94 -11.93 -6.72
CA VAL A 93 0.79 -11.28 -6.06
C VAL A 93 1.12 -9.84 -5.68
N VAL A 94 2.26 -9.63 -5.01
CA VAL A 94 2.72 -8.29 -4.62
C VAL A 94 2.97 -7.42 -5.85
N ASP A 95 3.57 -7.99 -6.89
CA ASP A 95 3.87 -7.26 -8.12
C ASP A 95 2.61 -6.90 -8.89
N ALA A 96 1.59 -7.76 -8.91
CA ALA A 96 0.28 -7.41 -9.49
C ALA A 96 -0.36 -6.21 -8.78
N GLY A 97 -0.32 -6.16 -7.44
CA GLY A 97 -0.80 -5.00 -6.68
C GLY A 97 0.03 -3.74 -6.95
N ASN A 98 1.35 -3.86 -7.00
CA ASN A 98 2.24 -2.75 -7.34
C ASN A 98 2.01 -2.23 -8.76
N ILE A 99 1.74 -3.10 -9.73
CA ILE A 99 1.40 -2.73 -11.11
C ILE A 99 0.05 -2.01 -11.15
N ALA A 100 -0.96 -2.51 -10.44
CA ALA A 100 -2.26 -1.81 -10.33
C ALA A 100 -2.11 -0.43 -9.66
N SER A 101 -1.27 -0.31 -8.62
CA SER A 101 -0.95 0.96 -7.97
C SER A 101 -0.21 1.92 -8.90
N LEU A 102 0.70 1.37 -9.73
CA LEU A 102 1.43 2.11 -10.76
C LEU A 102 0.49 2.67 -11.84
N GLU A 103 -0.44 1.84 -12.33
CA GLU A 103 -1.39 2.21 -13.38
C GLU A 103 -2.41 3.26 -12.91
N THR A 104 -2.95 3.07 -11.71
CA THR A 104 -4.00 3.94 -11.16
C THR A 104 -3.47 5.18 -10.44
N LEU A 105 -2.17 5.20 -10.11
CA LEU A 105 -1.54 6.20 -9.23
C LEU A 105 -2.07 6.20 -7.79
N ILE A 106 -2.85 5.19 -7.40
CA ILE A 106 -3.46 5.05 -6.09
C ILE A 106 -2.62 4.09 -5.24
N PRO A 107 -2.29 4.41 -3.97
CA PRO A 107 -1.67 3.47 -3.04
C PRO A 107 -2.56 2.23 -2.82
N ILE A 108 -2.01 1.04 -3.07
CA ILE A 108 -2.70 -0.24 -2.84
C ILE A 108 -1.85 -1.09 -1.90
N GLY A 109 -2.43 -1.48 -0.77
CA GLY A 109 -1.89 -2.43 0.19
C GLY A 109 -2.44 -3.84 -0.05
N LEU A 110 -1.60 -4.85 0.15
CA LEU A 110 -1.95 -6.26 0.02
C LEU A 110 -1.57 -6.99 1.31
N TYR A 111 -2.56 -7.64 1.93
CA TYR A 111 -2.40 -8.33 3.20
C TYR A 111 -2.85 -9.78 3.09
N ASP A 112 -2.15 -10.68 3.76
CA ASP A 112 -2.59 -12.06 3.92
C ASP A 112 -3.86 -12.08 4.78
N LEU A 113 -4.99 -12.41 4.16
CA LEU A 113 -6.30 -12.42 4.82
C LEU A 113 -6.39 -13.52 5.88
N ASP A 114 -5.59 -14.59 5.77
CA ASP A 114 -5.61 -15.71 6.72
C ASP A 114 -4.88 -15.36 8.04
N GLU A 115 -4.07 -14.30 8.03
CA GLU A 115 -3.38 -13.75 9.20
C GLU A 115 -4.20 -12.68 9.95
N ILE A 116 -5.32 -12.22 9.36
CA ILE A 116 -6.18 -11.18 9.96
C ILE A 116 -7.11 -11.80 11.01
N ARG A 117 -7.29 -11.08 12.12
CA ARG A 117 -8.13 -11.52 13.26
C ARG A 117 -9.25 -10.53 13.55
N GLY A 118 -10.48 -11.03 13.44
CA GLY A 118 -11.67 -10.25 13.76
C GLY A 118 -11.96 -9.14 12.76
N GLU A 119 -12.49 -8.03 13.27
CA GLU A 119 -12.81 -6.86 12.45
C GLU A 119 -11.60 -5.95 12.21
N LEU A 120 -11.61 -5.25 11.08
CA LEU A 120 -10.59 -4.27 10.75
C LEU A 120 -11.07 -2.87 11.11
N GLU A 121 -10.16 -2.10 11.70
CA GLU A 121 -10.39 -0.72 12.06
C GLU A 121 -9.27 0.19 11.53
N MET A 122 -9.68 1.35 11.02
CA MET A 122 -8.81 2.49 10.81
C MET A 122 -8.94 3.43 12.00
N ARG A 123 -7.88 3.56 12.78
CA ARG A 123 -7.88 4.32 14.03
C ARG A 123 -6.54 5.01 14.27
N ILE A 124 -6.47 5.82 15.33
CA ILE A 124 -5.20 6.34 15.84
C ILE A 124 -4.49 5.25 16.65
N ALA A 125 -3.17 5.18 16.50
CA ALA A 125 -2.30 4.27 17.23
C ALA A 125 -2.21 4.67 18.72
N ARG A 126 -2.30 3.67 19.60
CA ARG A 126 -2.41 3.81 21.06
C ARG A 126 -1.28 3.04 21.77
N ARG A 127 -0.03 3.35 21.40
CA ARG A 127 1.18 2.61 21.81
C ARG A 127 1.20 1.17 21.29
N ASP A 128 0.73 0.99 20.07
CA ASP A 128 0.71 -0.31 19.41
C ASP A 128 2.14 -0.77 19.08
N VAL A 129 2.42 -2.04 19.34
CA VAL A 129 3.65 -2.68 18.85
C VAL A 129 3.50 -2.90 17.35
N PHE A 130 4.51 -2.49 16.59
CA PHE A 130 4.50 -2.64 15.14
C PHE A 130 5.81 -3.20 14.63
N HIS A 131 5.66 -4.06 13.62
CA HIS A 131 6.75 -4.81 13.03
C HIS A 131 6.86 -4.51 11.54
N PRO A 132 7.54 -3.42 11.16
CA PRO A 132 7.62 -3.00 9.77
C PRO A 132 8.34 -4.02 8.89
N ILE A 133 7.89 -4.13 7.64
CA ILE A 133 8.69 -4.80 6.59
C ILE A 133 10.03 -4.05 6.43
N GLY A 134 11.14 -4.79 6.54
CA GLY A 134 12.49 -4.25 6.35
C GLY A 134 13.02 -3.38 7.51
N GLY A 135 12.40 -3.43 8.70
CA GLY A 135 12.85 -2.67 9.87
C GLY A 135 12.77 -3.47 11.18
N GLY A 136 13.26 -2.83 12.25
CA GLY A 136 13.11 -3.31 13.63
C GLY A 136 11.73 -2.99 14.20
N GLU A 137 11.39 -3.62 15.32
CA GLU A 137 10.18 -3.31 16.09
C GLU A 137 10.12 -1.83 16.48
N GLU A 138 8.93 -1.25 16.43
CA GLU A 138 8.66 0.12 16.87
C GLU A 138 7.34 0.21 17.64
N ILE A 139 7.21 1.23 18.47
CA ILE A 139 5.96 1.55 19.18
C ILE A 139 5.32 2.74 18.47
N LEU A 140 4.08 2.56 18.03
CA LEU A 140 3.29 3.57 17.32
C LEU A 140 2.36 4.32 18.30
N GLU A 141 2.36 5.64 18.23
CA GLU A 141 1.50 6.50 19.03
C GLU A 141 1.14 7.75 18.22
N GLY A 142 -0.16 7.97 18.01
CA GLY A 142 -0.65 9.15 17.28
C GLY A 142 -0.72 9.03 15.75
N GLN A 143 -0.14 7.98 15.14
CA GLN A 143 -0.30 7.72 13.70
C GLN A 143 -1.65 7.09 13.38
N ILE A 144 -2.17 7.32 12.16
CA ILE A 144 -3.31 6.57 11.65
C ILE A 144 -2.84 5.18 11.24
N VAL A 145 -3.53 4.15 11.69
CA VAL A 145 -3.21 2.75 11.41
C VAL A 145 -4.44 2.00 10.89
N LEU A 146 -4.19 1.03 10.01
CA LEU A 146 -5.12 -0.08 9.79
C LEU A 146 -4.71 -1.20 10.74
N ALA A 147 -5.61 -1.59 11.63
CA ALA A 147 -5.40 -2.63 12.62
C ALA A 147 -6.52 -3.67 12.56
N ASP A 148 -6.20 -4.88 12.97
CA ASP A 148 -7.17 -5.90 13.35
C ASP A 148 -7.27 -5.95 14.89
N GLU A 149 -7.94 -6.95 15.45
CA GLU A 149 -8.12 -7.06 16.91
C GLU A 149 -6.83 -7.39 17.68
N GLU A 150 -5.77 -7.84 17.00
CA GLU A 150 -4.51 -8.27 17.62
C GLU A 150 -3.31 -7.36 17.29
N LYS A 151 -3.28 -6.76 16.09
CA LYS A 151 -2.07 -6.14 15.53
C LYS A 151 -2.35 -5.06 14.50
N VAL A 152 -1.31 -4.25 14.27
CA VAL A 152 -1.31 -3.24 13.21
C VAL A 152 -0.84 -3.86 11.89
N LEU A 153 -1.64 -3.72 10.84
CA LEU A 153 -1.34 -4.17 9.48
C LEU A 153 -0.53 -3.13 8.72
N HIS A 154 -0.87 -1.85 8.90
CA HIS A 154 -0.33 -0.74 8.10
C HIS A 154 -0.30 0.54 8.93
N VAL A 155 0.87 1.17 9.00
CA VAL A 155 0.99 2.60 9.32
C VAL A 155 0.59 3.40 8.10
N TYR A 156 -0.65 3.84 8.08
CA TYR A 156 -1.17 4.57 6.97
C TYR A 156 -0.49 5.93 6.86
N PRO A 157 -0.15 6.40 5.64
CA PRO A 157 -0.27 5.77 4.32
C PRO A 157 1.00 5.08 3.77
N TYR A 158 2.02 4.75 4.58
CA TYR A 158 3.36 4.52 4.03
C TYR A 158 4.11 3.24 4.45
N ARG A 159 3.62 2.43 5.39
CA ARG A 159 4.42 1.30 5.89
C ARG A 159 3.62 0.08 6.34
N ASP A 160 3.83 -1.06 5.68
CA ASP A 160 3.14 -2.32 6.01
C ASP A 160 3.89 -3.15 7.07
N SER A 161 3.13 -3.98 7.78
CA SER A 161 3.62 -4.95 8.78
C SER A 161 4.13 -6.23 8.13
N ARG A 162 5.17 -6.83 8.73
CA ARG A 162 5.65 -8.18 8.38
C ARG A 162 4.69 -9.28 8.84
N GLU A 163 3.81 -8.98 9.79
CA GLU A 163 2.91 -9.98 10.38
C GLU A 163 1.79 -10.39 9.42
N THR A 164 1.36 -9.48 8.55
CA THR A 164 0.28 -9.70 7.57
C THR A 164 0.76 -9.54 6.13
N MET A 165 2.08 -9.53 5.89
CA MET A 165 2.63 -9.47 4.53
C MET A 165 2.28 -10.75 3.75
N ILE A 166 2.25 -10.63 2.42
CA ILE A 166 2.12 -11.79 1.53
C ILE A 166 3.33 -12.71 1.67
N LYS A 167 3.07 -13.99 1.97
CA LYS A 167 4.05 -15.08 2.11
C LYS A 167 3.84 -16.12 1.01
N GLN A 168 4.72 -17.12 0.92
CA GLN A 168 4.62 -18.16 -0.11
C GLN A 168 3.35 -19.03 0.05
N GLU A 169 2.90 -19.19 1.29
CA GLU A 169 1.75 -19.98 1.70
C GLU A 169 0.41 -19.23 1.62
N THR A 170 0.43 -17.90 1.43
CA THR A 170 -0.78 -17.07 1.34
C THR A 170 -1.71 -17.58 0.24
N LYS A 171 -2.99 -17.78 0.58
CA LYS A 171 -4.03 -18.19 -0.36
C LYS A 171 -5.13 -17.16 -0.52
N ASN A 172 -5.35 -16.35 0.50
CA ASN A 172 -6.40 -15.34 0.52
C ASN A 172 -5.76 -13.97 0.75
N VAL A 173 -6.12 -13.01 -0.08
CA VAL A 173 -5.52 -11.68 -0.08
C VAL A 173 -6.61 -10.65 0.16
N LEU A 174 -6.38 -9.80 1.15
CA LEU A 174 -7.10 -8.54 1.30
C LEU A 174 -6.37 -7.48 0.49
N VAL A 175 -7.10 -6.84 -0.42
CA VAL A 175 -6.64 -5.67 -1.17
C VAL A 175 -7.26 -4.44 -0.52
N VAL A 176 -6.45 -3.47 -0.09
CA VAL A 176 -6.93 -2.23 0.51
C VAL A 176 -6.38 -1.05 -0.26
N SER A 177 -7.25 -0.11 -0.58
CA SER A 177 -6.89 1.20 -1.10
C SER A 177 -7.50 2.25 -0.17
N CYS A 178 -6.74 3.29 0.13
CA CYS A 178 -7.15 4.32 1.06
C CYS A 178 -6.61 5.68 0.61
N GLY A 179 -7.43 6.73 0.70
CA GLY A 179 -7.15 8.08 0.21
C GLY A 179 -8.23 9.09 0.57
#